data_AF-A0A239CUP2-F1
#
_entry.id   AF-A0A239CUP2-F1
#
_cell.length_a   1.000
_cell.length_b   1.000
_cell.length_c   1.000
_cell.angle_alpha   90.00
_cell.angle_beta   90.00
_cell.angle_gamma   90.00
#
_symmetry.space_group_name_H-M   'P 1'
#
loop_
_entity.id
_entity.type
_entity.pdbx_description
1 polymer ?
#
loop_
_entity_poly.entity_id
_entity_poly.type
_entity_poly.pdbx_seq_one_letter_code
_entity_poly.pdbx_strand_id
1 'polypeptide(L)'
;MAKEDICEICGSENRVRRYKKTNQCLCEKHYKQMYNKGRISDNSPKSIYERNEIIIKDNYAEIIILDSYYNLKGKCLISIDKIDLVKKHKWRINGHGYVCGILNGKEVQIQKLIMGEVEDGKEIDHVSRDKLDNRDENLRVTTRIENSQNRGIASNNTSGGLQECVGKRIEIDGELINKHLNWGYIKDLKMR
;
A
#
# COMPACT_ATOMS: atom_id res chain seq x y z
N MET A 1 9.49 -45.95 6.76
CA MET A 1 8.74 -44.73 6.42
C MET A 1 9.71 -43.80 5.72
N ALA A 2 9.55 -43.56 4.41
CA ALA A 2 10.44 -42.67 3.67
C ALA A 2 10.31 -41.26 4.29
N LYS A 3 11.43 -40.65 4.70
CA LYS A 3 11.43 -39.25 5.14
C LYS A 3 10.87 -38.43 3.98
N GLU A 4 9.73 -37.79 4.20
CA GLU A 4 9.24 -36.78 3.27
C GLU A 4 10.36 -35.76 3.08
N ASP A 5 10.77 -35.56 1.83
CA ASP A 5 11.83 -34.62 1.48
C ASP A 5 11.25 -33.19 1.64
N ILE A 6 11.19 -32.74 2.89
CA ILE A 6 10.70 -31.43 3.30
C ILE A 6 11.89 -30.54 3.64
N CYS A 7 11.83 -29.28 3.22
CA CYS A 7 12.83 -28.31 3.61
C CYS A 7 12.74 -28.00 5.11
N GLU A 8 13.82 -28.28 5.85
CA GLU A 8 13.92 -28.02 7.30
C GLU A 8 13.82 -26.53 7.69
N ILE A 9 13.85 -25.63 6.71
CA ILE A 9 13.85 -24.18 6.92
C ILE A 9 12.46 -23.59 6.70
N CYS A 10 11.72 -24.08 5.70
CA CYS A 10 10.46 -23.47 5.26
C CYS A 10 9.30 -24.43 5.04
N GLY A 11 9.50 -25.73 5.28
CA GLY A 11 8.47 -26.75 5.07
C GLY A 11 8.14 -27.02 3.60
N SER A 12 8.84 -26.43 2.64
CA SER A 12 8.57 -26.67 1.22
C SER A 12 9.04 -28.06 0.79
N GLU A 13 8.20 -28.78 0.05
CA GLU A 13 8.52 -30.04 -0.63
C GLU A 13 9.15 -29.82 -2.02
N ASN A 14 9.27 -28.56 -2.46
CA ASN A 14 9.73 -28.26 -3.81
C ASN A 14 11.22 -28.58 -3.97
N ARG A 15 11.51 -29.67 -4.70
CA ARG A 15 12.86 -30.08 -5.14
C ARG A 15 13.86 -30.07 -3.98
N VAL A 16 13.46 -30.71 -2.88
CA VAL A 16 14.28 -30.77 -1.68
C VAL A 16 15.46 -31.72 -1.88
N ARG A 17 16.62 -31.28 -1.41
CA ARG A 17 17.89 -32.01 -1.48
C ARG A 17 18.67 -31.85 -0.19
N ARG A 18 19.42 -32.87 0.15
CA ARG A 18 20.35 -32.86 1.29
C ARG A 18 21.58 -32.02 0.98
N TYR A 19 21.85 -31.00 1.78
CA TYR A 19 23.07 -30.19 1.67
C TYR A 19 24.22 -30.89 2.38
N LYS A 20 25.27 -31.29 1.62
CA LYS A 20 26.33 -32.18 2.11
C LYS A 20 27.07 -31.68 3.36
N LYS A 21 27.26 -30.35 3.52
CA LYS A 21 28.07 -29.79 4.61
C LYS A 21 27.36 -29.80 5.97
N THR A 22 26.06 -29.52 5.99
CA THR A 22 25.28 -29.42 7.25
C THR A 22 24.31 -30.58 7.43
N ASN A 23 24.20 -31.47 6.44
CA ASN A 23 23.27 -32.58 6.39
C ASN A 23 21.77 -32.18 6.45
N GLN A 24 21.45 -30.90 6.23
CA GLN A 24 20.10 -30.37 6.23
C GLN A 24 19.39 -30.63 4.90
N CYS A 25 18.09 -30.92 4.95
CA CYS A 25 17.21 -31.03 3.78
C CYS A 25 16.72 -29.63 3.40
N LEU A 26 17.09 -29.15 2.22
CA LEU A 26 16.80 -27.79 1.76
C LEU A 26 16.05 -27.83 0.42
N CYS A 27 15.00 -27.01 0.28
CA CYS A 27 14.36 -26.78 -1.03
C CYS A 27 15.35 -26.12 -2.00
N GLU A 28 15.03 -26.13 -3.30
CA GLU A 28 15.92 -25.59 -4.33
C GLU A 28 16.40 -24.16 -4.03
N LYS A 29 15.51 -23.31 -3.47
CA LYS A 29 15.83 -21.95 -3.07
C LYS A 29 16.87 -21.89 -1.94
N HIS A 30 16.61 -22.55 -0.81
CA HIS A 30 17.51 -22.52 0.35
C HIS A 30 18.83 -23.23 0.06
N TYR A 31 18.82 -24.28 -0.75
CA TYR A 31 20.04 -24.93 -1.25
C TYR A 31 20.90 -23.93 -2.02
N LYS A 32 20.32 -23.16 -2.95
CA LYS A 32 21.04 -22.11 -3.69
C LYS A 32 21.55 -20.99 -2.78
N GLN A 33 20.80 -20.59 -1.75
CA GLN A 33 21.27 -19.60 -0.77
C GLN A 33 22.51 -20.11 -0.02
N MET A 34 22.48 -21.34 0.49
CA MET A 34 23.63 -21.95 1.15
C MET A 34 24.82 -22.13 0.21
N TYR A 35 24.59 -22.57 -1.03
CA TYR A 35 25.65 -22.78 -2.00
C TYR A 35 26.32 -21.46 -2.42
N ASN A 36 25.55 -20.41 -2.70
CA ASN A 36 26.07 -19.15 -3.23
C ASN A 36 26.55 -18.18 -2.14
N LYS A 37 25.85 -18.10 -1.00
CA LYS A 37 26.12 -17.11 0.06
C LYS A 37 26.71 -17.72 1.32
N GLY A 38 26.73 -19.05 1.45
CA GLY A 38 27.13 -19.74 2.68
C GLY A 38 26.16 -19.59 3.85
N ARG A 39 25.05 -18.85 3.68
CA ARG A 39 24.03 -18.61 4.70
C ARG A 39 22.64 -18.48 4.09
N ILE A 40 21.65 -18.85 4.89
CA ILE A 40 20.24 -18.65 4.57
C ILE A 40 19.83 -17.24 4.99
N SER A 41 19.14 -16.53 4.11
CA SER A 41 18.73 -15.14 4.37
C SER A 41 17.32 -15.01 4.94
N ASP A 42 16.48 -16.01 4.73
CA ASP A 42 15.06 -15.99 5.08
C ASP A 42 14.51 -17.42 5.15
N ASN A 43 13.32 -17.60 5.70
CA ASN A 43 12.65 -18.89 5.86
C ASN A 43 11.47 -19.06 4.89
N SER A 44 11.37 -18.24 3.84
CA SER A 44 10.25 -18.31 2.91
C SER A 44 10.45 -19.43 1.88
N PRO A 45 9.40 -20.20 1.53
CA PRO A 45 9.48 -21.15 0.43
C PRO A 45 9.61 -20.46 -0.94
N LYS A 46 9.17 -19.20 -1.04
CA LYS A 46 9.12 -18.42 -2.29
C LYS A 46 10.22 -17.36 -2.36
N SER A 47 10.70 -17.10 -3.56
CA SER A 47 11.63 -16.00 -3.84
C SER A 47 10.96 -14.64 -3.67
N ILE A 48 11.71 -13.66 -3.17
CA ILE A 48 11.26 -12.27 -3.13
C ILE A 48 10.99 -11.67 -4.52
N TYR A 49 11.32 -12.36 -5.62
CA TYR A 49 11.02 -11.93 -6.98
C TYR A 49 9.76 -12.57 -7.56
N GLU A 50 9.21 -13.59 -6.91
CA GLU A 50 7.98 -14.24 -7.39
C GLU A 50 6.77 -13.31 -7.26
N ARG A 51 5.84 -13.47 -8.21
CA ARG A 51 4.59 -12.69 -8.28
C ARG A 51 3.69 -13.02 -7.10
N ASN A 52 2.81 -12.07 -6.78
CA ASN A 52 1.80 -12.26 -5.76
C ASN A 52 0.76 -13.28 -6.22
N GLU A 53 0.25 -14.03 -5.26
CA GLU A 53 -0.91 -14.88 -5.47
C GLU A 53 -2.17 -14.02 -5.56
N ILE A 54 -3.06 -14.35 -6.51
CA ILE A 54 -4.30 -13.63 -6.74
C ILE A 54 -5.44 -14.63 -6.56
N ILE A 55 -6.33 -14.35 -5.61
CA ILE A 55 -7.52 -15.15 -5.33
C ILE A 55 -8.71 -14.44 -5.96
N ILE A 56 -9.33 -15.08 -6.95
CA ILE A 56 -10.54 -14.58 -7.59
C ILE A 56 -11.74 -14.90 -6.69
N LYS A 57 -12.57 -13.89 -6.42
CA LYS A 57 -13.87 -13.99 -5.74
C LYS A 57 -14.99 -13.71 -6.75
N ASP A 58 -16.24 -13.67 -6.29
CA ASP A 58 -17.40 -13.53 -7.18
C ASP A 58 -17.36 -12.20 -7.98
N ASN A 59 -17.09 -11.07 -7.29
CA ASN A 59 -17.16 -9.74 -7.90
C ASN A 59 -15.84 -8.94 -7.83
N TYR A 60 -14.80 -9.49 -7.20
CA TYR A 60 -13.52 -8.82 -7.01
C TYR A 60 -12.40 -9.87 -6.92
N ALA A 61 -11.14 -9.43 -6.89
CA ALA A 61 -10.01 -10.30 -6.61
C ALA A 61 -9.13 -9.76 -5.47
N GLU A 62 -8.48 -10.68 -4.75
CA GLU A 62 -7.57 -10.38 -3.64
C GLU A 62 -6.14 -10.71 -4.05
N ILE A 63 -5.27 -9.71 -4.08
CA ILE A 63 -3.82 -9.90 -4.20
C ILE A 63 -3.25 -10.14 -2.80
N ILE A 64 -2.63 -11.30 -2.60
CA ILE A 64 -2.03 -11.68 -1.33
C ILE A 64 -0.64 -11.04 -1.22
N ILE A 65 -0.45 -10.20 -0.20
CA ILE A 65 0.82 -9.54 0.08
C ILE A 65 1.42 -10.15 1.34
N LEU A 66 2.58 -10.77 1.16
CA LEU A 66 3.33 -11.42 2.23
C LEU A 66 4.55 -10.58 2.63
N ASP A 67 5.02 -10.75 3.85
CA ASP A 67 6.29 -10.19 4.31
C ASP A 67 7.50 -11.06 3.89
N SER A 68 8.70 -10.68 4.34
CA SER A 68 9.93 -11.44 4.08
C SER A 68 9.97 -12.82 4.74
N TYR A 69 9.15 -13.03 5.78
CA TYR A 69 9.02 -14.27 6.54
C TYR A 69 7.84 -15.11 6.05
N TYR A 70 7.21 -14.71 4.94
CA TYR A 70 6.06 -15.39 4.34
C TYR A 70 4.77 -15.33 5.18
N ASN A 71 4.68 -14.41 6.13
CA ASN A 71 3.44 -14.14 6.86
C ASN A 71 2.54 -13.21 6.05
N LEU A 72 1.22 -13.33 6.25
CA LEU A 72 0.25 -12.45 5.63
C LEU A 72 0.43 -11.01 6.15
N LYS A 73 0.87 -10.11 5.27
CA LYS A 73 1.01 -8.68 5.57
C LYS A 73 -0.27 -7.91 5.29
N GLY A 74 -0.99 -8.31 4.25
CA GLY A 74 -2.26 -7.68 3.86
C GLY A 74 -2.82 -8.27 2.58
N LYS A 75 -4.05 -7.86 2.26
CA LYS A 75 -4.76 -8.23 1.04
C LYS A 75 -5.13 -6.96 0.29
N CYS A 76 -4.79 -6.88 -0.99
CA CYS A 76 -5.21 -5.77 -1.84
C CYS A 76 -6.42 -6.20 -2.67
N LEU A 77 -7.53 -5.48 -2.56
CA LEU A 77 -8.74 -5.74 -3.32
C LEU A 77 -8.65 -5.02 -4.66
N ILE A 78 -9.06 -5.68 -5.74
CA ILE A 78 -9.06 -5.13 -7.10
C ILE A 78 -10.31 -5.60 -7.88
N SER A 79 -10.71 -4.82 -8.89
CA SER A 79 -11.73 -5.24 -9.85
C SER A 79 -11.22 -6.40 -10.73
N ILE A 80 -12.12 -7.28 -11.15
CA ILE A 80 -11.79 -8.51 -11.91
C ILE A 80 -11.16 -8.17 -13.27
N ASP A 81 -11.63 -7.13 -13.94
CA ASP A 81 -11.12 -6.69 -15.25
C ASP A 81 -9.67 -6.17 -15.19
N LYS A 82 -9.18 -5.80 -13.99
CA LYS A 82 -7.80 -5.33 -13.79
C LYS A 82 -6.79 -6.46 -13.50
N ILE A 83 -7.24 -7.71 -13.33
CA ILE A 83 -6.37 -8.84 -12.98
C ILE A 83 -5.22 -9.00 -13.98
N ASP A 84 -5.51 -8.90 -15.27
CA ASP A 84 -4.50 -9.09 -16.33
C ASP A 84 -3.42 -8.02 -16.33
N LEU A 85 -3.76 -6.82 -15.86
CA LEU A 85 -2.82 -5.72 -15.69
C LEU A 85 -1.94 -5.94 -14.46
N VAL A 86 -2.54 -6.27 -13.32
CA VAL A 86 -1.81 -6.38 -12.05
C VAL A 86 -0.95 -7.65 -11.96
N LYS A 87 -1.37 -8.76 -12.58
CA LYS A 87 -0.68 -10.06 -12.46
C LYS A 87 0.71 -10.07 -13.07
N LYS A 88 1.02 -9.10 -13.95
CA LYS A 88 2.32 -8.99 -14.60
C LYS A 88 3.42 -8.55 -13.63
N HIS A 89 3.04 -7.86 -12.56
CA HIS A 89 3.95 -7.19 -11.64
C HIS A 89 3.93 -7.81 -10.23
N LYS A 90 4.98 -7.51 -9.46
CA LYS A 90 5.05 -7.84 -8.04
C LYS A 90 4.67 -6.61 -7.22
N TRP A 91 3.84 -6.81 -6.20
CA TRP A 91 3.27 -5.81 -5.33
C TRP A 91 3.73 -6.00 -3.89
N ARG A 92 3.96 -4.87 -3.20
CA ARG A 92 4.30 -4.77 -1.78
C ARG A 92 3.55 -3.61 -1.14
N ILE A 93 3.36 -3.65 0.17
CA ILE A 93 2.89 -2.49 0.94
C ILE A 93 4.10 -1.67 1.38
N ASN A 94 4.15 -0.39 1.01
CA ASN A 94 5.20 0.55 1.39
C ASN A 94 5.03 1.07 2.84
N GLY A 95 5.97 1.91 3.30
CA GLY A 95 5.91 2.49 4.66
C GLY A 95 4.73 3.43 4.91
N HIS A 96 4.08 3.91 3.85
CA HIS A 96 2.90 4.76 3.91
C HIS A 96 1.58 3.98 3.81
N GLY A 97 1.62 2.65 3.74
CA GLY A 97 0.44 1.79 3.62
C GLY A 97 -0.12 1.65 2.21
N TYR A 98 0.52 2.22 1.19
CA TYR A 98 0.10 2.06 -0.21
C TYR A 98 0.69 0.79 -0.82
N VAL A 99 -0.07 0.17 -1.72
CA VAL A 99 0.37 -0.96 -2.52
C VAL A 99 1.16 -0.44 -3.73
N CYS A 100 2.43 -0.82 -3.82
CA CYS A 100 3.34 -0.39 -4.90
C CYS A 100 4.10 -1.56 -5.52
N GLY A 101 4.54 -1.36 -6.76
CA GLY A 101 5.33 -2.30 -7.54
C GLY A 101 6.41 -1.57 -8.33
N ILE A 102 7.39 -2.32 -8.86
CA ILE A 102 8.44 -1.77 -9.72
C ILE A 102 8.09 -2.04 -11.18
N LEU A 103 7.87 -0.97 -11.94
CA LEU A 103 7.57 -0.98 -13.37
C LEU A 103 8.66 -0.20 -14.10
N ASN A 104 9.36 -0.82 -15.05
CA ASN A 104 10.46 -0.19 -15.81
C ASN A 104 11.50 0.51 -14.90
N GLY A 105 11.83 -0.09 -13.76
CA GLY A 105 12.78 0.45 -12.79
C GLY A 105 12.24 1.58 -11.88
N LYS A 106 10.98 1.98 -12.03
CA LYS A 106 10.35 3.02 -11.21
C LYS A 106 9.30 2.42 -10.29
N GLU A 107 9.18 2.98 -9.08
CA GLU A 107 8.09 2.63 -8.17
C GLU A 107 6.77 3.25 -8.64
N VAL A 108 5.76 2.42 -8.82
CA VAL A 108 4.41 2.80 -9.23
C VAL A 108 3.41 2.24 -8.22
N GLN A 109 2.44 3.08 -7.84
CA GLN A 109 1.33 2.69 -6.96
C GLN A 109 0.25 1.96 -7.77
N ILE A 110 -0.40 0.96 -7.18
CA ILE A 110 -1.36 0.12 -7.91
C ILE A 110 -2.55 0.92 -8.43
N GLN A 111 -3.07 1.89 -7.66
CA GLN A 111 -4.18 2.73 -8.08
C GLN A 111 -3.85 3.57 -9.32
N LYS A 112 -2.58 3.99 -9.47
CA LYS A 112 -2.10 4.72 -10.65
C LYS A 112 -2.01 3.80 -11.87
N LEU A 113 -1.65 2.53 -11.67
CA LEU A 113 -1.66 1.56 -12.74
C LEU A 113 -3.09 1.27 -13.22
N ILE A 114 -4.04 1.15 -12.29
CA ILE A 114 -5.45 0.83 -12.57
C ILE A 114 -6.16 1.97 -13.29
N MET A 115 -6.06 3.19 -12.78
CA MET A 115 -6.74 4.37 -13.34
C MET A 115 -5.99 4.98 -14.53
N GLY A 116 -4.69 4.73 -14.66
CA GLY A 116 -3.85 5.31 -15.69
C GLY A 116 -3.31 6.70 -15.34
N GLU A 117 -2.81 7.40 -16.35
CA GLU A 117 -2.30 8.77 -16.21
C GLU A 117 -3.44 9.74 -15.95
N VAL A 118 -3.24 10.61 -14.96
CA VAL A 118 -4.16 11.71 -14.62
C VAL A 118 -3.52 13.03 -14.99
N GLU A 119 -4.36 14.04 -15.27
CA GLU A 119 -3.91 15.40 -15.60
C GLU A 119 -3.03 16.00 -14.51
N ASP A 120 -2.16 16.95 -14.90
CA ASP A 120 -1.26 17.61 -13.97
C ASP A 120 -2.03 18.33 -12.85
N GLY A 121 -1.52 18.22 -11.62
CA GLY A 121 -2.18 18.74 -10.42
C GLY A 121 -3.33 17.88 -9.86
N LYS A 122 -3.72 16.77 -10.52
CA LYS A 122 -4.67 15.78 -10.00
C LYS A 122 -3.95 14.57 -9.40
N GLU A 123 -4.58 13.96 -8.41
CA GLU A 123 -4.11 12.77 -7.71
C GLU A 123 -5.24 11.74 -7.64
N ILE A 124 -4.87 10.45 -7.56
CA ILE A 124 -5.83 9.36 -7.37
C ILE A 124 -5.90 9.06 -5.87
N ASP A 125 -7.10 9.16 -5.31
CA ASP A 125 -7.41 8.98 -3.89
C ASP A 125 -8.46 7.89 -3.68
N HIS A 126 -8.53 7.37 -2.46
CA HIS A 126 -9.43 6.30 -2.05
C HIS A 126 -10.68 6.88 -1.37
N VAL A 127 -11.87 6.64 -1.91
CA VAL A 127 -13.15 7.13 -1.37
C VAL A 127 -13.34 6.68 0.08
N SER A 128 -13.09 5.40 0.37
CA SER A 128 -13.20 4.81 1.72
C SER A 128 -12.02 5.12 2.63
N ARG A 129 -10.94 5.73 2.11
CA ARG A 129 -9.62 5.89 2.75
C ARG A 129 -8.89 4.57 3.05
N ASP A 130 -9.42 3.43 2.62
CA ASP A 130 -8.71 2.15 2.67
C ASP A 130 -7.76 2.04 1.47
N LYS A 131 -6.46 2.13 1.74
CA LYS A 131 -5.39 2.07 0.73
C LYS A 131 -5.22 0.68 0.13
N LEU A 132 -5.76 -0.35 0.78
CA LEU A 132 -5.71 -1.72 0.30
C LEU A 132 -6.90 -2.04 -0.62
N ASP A 133 -7.96 -1.24 -0.58
CA ASP A 133 -9.10 -1.39 -1.47
C ASP A 133 -8.90 -0.56 -2.75
N ASN A 134 -8.41 -1.21 -3.81
CA ASN A 134 -8.09 -0.58 -5.09
C ASN A 134 -9.07 -1.02 -6.19
N ARG A 135 -10.31 -1.34 -5.81
CA ARG A 135 -11.40 -1.54 -6.77
C ARG A 135 -11.81 -0.20 -7.38
N ASP A 136 -12.29 -0.20 -8.63
CA ASP A 136 -12.57 1.02 -9.38
C ASP A 136 -13.60 1.90 -8.67
N GLU A 137 -14.61 1.31 -8.01
CA GLU A 137 -15.62 2.03 -7.24
C GLU A 137 -15.05 2.78 -6.02
N ASN A 138 -13.86 2.38 -5.54
CA ASN A 138 -13.19 3.01 -4.42
C ASN A 138 -12.13 4.04 -4.83
N LEU A 139 -11.86 4.20 -6.13
CA LEU A 139 -10.87 5.14 -6.64
C LEU A 139 -11.54 6.38 -7.20
N ARG A 140 -10.98 7.56 -6.90
CA ARG A 140 -11.43 8.84 -7.47
C ARG A 140 -10.24 9.70 -7.85
N VAL A 141 -10.45 10.56 -8.84
CA VAL A 141 -9.50 11.63 -9.18
C VAL A 141 -9.87 12.86 -8.38
N THR A 142 -8.91 13.42 -7.64
CA THR A 142 -9.09 14.58 -6.76
C THR A 142 -7.97 15.59 -6.98
N THR A 143 -8.20 16.86 -6.68
CA THR A 143 -7.10 17.83 -6.56
C THR A 143 -6.38 17.65 -5.22
N ARG A 144 -5.13 18.14 -5.12
CA ARG A 144 -4.38 18.18 -3.85
C ARG A 144 -5.12 18.92 -2.74
N ILE A 145 -5.85 19.97 -3.08
CA ILE A 145 -6.59 20.81 -2.13
C ILE A 145 -7.75 20.00 -1.54
N GLU A 146 -8.56 19.38 -2.39
CA GLU A 146 -9.69 18.53 -1.98
C GLU A 146 -9.22 17.28 -1.21
N ASN A 147 -8.07 16.71 -1.58
CA ASN A 147 -7.46 15.60 -0.84
C ASN A 147 -7.02 16.03 0.58
N SER A 148 -6.40 17.21 0.70
CA SER A 148 -5.98 17.75 1.99
C SER A 148 -7.15 18.09 2.91
N GLN A 149 -8.30 18.49 2.35
CA GLN A 149 -9.53 18.72 3.10
C GLN A 149 -10.17 17.40 3.59
N ASN A 150 -9.87 16.27 2.94
CA ASN A 150 -10.29 14.94 3.37
C ASN A 150 -9.39 14.32 4.46
N ARG A 151 -8.46 15.08 5.03
CA ARG A 151 -7.73 14.63 6.23
C ARG A 151 -8.73 14.44 7.37
N GLY A 152 -8.70 13.26 7.99
CA GLY A 152 -9.41 13.04 9.24
C GLY A 152 -8.99 14.07 10.31
N ILE A 153 -9.84 14.24 11.31
CA ILE A 153 -9.57 15.09 12.47
C ILE A 153 -8.19 14.70 13.02
N ALA A 154 -7.29 15.68 13.13
CA ALA A 154 -5.96 15.44 13.69
C ALA A 154 -6.09 14.84 15.10
N SER A 155 -5.19 13.92 15.47
CA SER A 155 -5.27 13.19 16.75
C SER A 155 -5.25 14.08 18.00
N ASN A 156 -4.89 15.36 17.84
CA ASN A 156 -4.90 16.40 18.86
C ASN A 156 -6.18 17.25 18.89
N ASN A 157 -7.19 16.90 18.09
CA ASN A 157 -8.43 17.66 17.99
C ASN A 157 -9.59 16.83 18.55
N THR A 158 -9.98 17.14 19.78
CA THR A 158 -10.99 16.39 20.57
C THR A 158 -12.43 16.66 20.13
N SER A 159 -12.65 17.59 19.19
CA SER A 159 -13.97 18.11 18.87
C SER A 159 -14.17 18.29 17.35
N GLY A 160 -14.25 17.19 16.60
CA GLY A 160 -15.24 17.00 15.52
C GLY A 160 -15.35 17.96 14.31
N GLY A 161 -14.71 19.13 14.29
CA GLY A 161 -14.98 20.21 13.34
C GLY A 161 -13.83 20.47 12.37
N LEU A 162 -14.17 20.69 11.10
CA LEU A 162 -13.27 21.26 10.10
C LEU A 162 -12.87 22.68 10.52
N GLN A 163 -11.58 22.93 10.54
CA GLN A 163 -11.00 24.18 11.00
C GLN A 163 -10.61 25.03 9.78
N GLU A 164 -11.44 26.01 9.41
CA GLU A 164 -11.07 26.99 8.38
C GLU A 164 -10.33 28.18 9.01
N CYS A 165 -9.10 28.43 8.56
CA CYS A 165 -8.36 29.65 8.88
C CYS A 165 -8.83 30.78 7.97
N VAL A 166 -9.81 31.58 8.40
CA VAL A 166 -10.22 32.78 7.64
C VAL A 166 -9.30 33.94 7.99
N GLY A 167 -8.33 34.24 7.11
CA GLY A 167 -7.54 35.46 7.22
C GLY A 167 -8.35 36.67 6.75
N LYS A 168 -8.65 37.63 7.64
CA LYS A 168 -9.18 38.94 7.25
C LYS A 168 -8.06 39.98 7.28
N ARG A 169 -7.95 40.77 6.20
CA ARG A 169 -7.11 41.98 6.15
C ARG A 169 -7.84 43.12 6.84
N ILE A 170 -7.14 43.86 7.70
CA ILE A 170 -7.66 45.05 8.37
C ILE A 170 -6.64 46.16 8.12
N GLU A 171 -7.14 47.35 7.80
CA GLU A 171 -6.35 48.56 7.58
C GLU A 171 -6.36 49.40 8.86
N ILE A 172 -5.18 49.79 9.35
CA ILE A 172 -5.01 50.68 10.50
C ILE A 172 -3.96 51.72 10.10
N ASP A 173 -4.29 53.01 10.27
CA ASP A 173 -3.42 54.15 9.94
C ASP A 173 -2.83 54.15 8.52
N GLY A 174 -3.57 53.61 7.55
CA GLY A 174 -3.20 53.58 6.13
C GLY A 174 -2.27 52.43 5.73
N GLU A 175 -1.95 51.50 6.63
CA GLU A 175 -1.21 50.27 6.32
C GLU A 175 -2.09 49.03 6.41
N LEU A 176 -1.98 48.13 5.41
CA LEU A 176 -2.66 46.85 5.38
C LEU A 176 -1.91 45.82 6.23
N ILE A 177 -2.52 45.40 7.35
CA ILE A 177 -1.91 44.46 8.28
C ILE A 177 -2.61 43.09 8.20
N ASN A 178 -1.82 42.02 8.05
CA ASN A 178 -2.33 40.65 8.19
C ASN A 178 -2.46 40.31 9.69
N LYS A 179 -3.69 40.31 10.21
CA LYS A 179 -3.95 39.90 11.59
C LYS A 179 -4.38 38.43 11.63
N HIS A 180 -3.56 37.57 12.23
CA HIS A 180 -4.00 36.24 12.65
C HIS A 180 -4.84 36.38 13.92
N LEU A 181 -6.17 36.30 13.79
CA LEU A 181 -7.08 36.24 14.94
C LEU A 181 -7.21 34.79 15.42
N ASN A 182 -6.98 34.57 16.71
CA ASN A 182 -7.22 33.27 17.34
C ASN A 182 -8.73 33.04 17.54
N TRP A 183 -9.12 31.77 17.62
CA TRP A 183 -10.41 31.22 17.17
C TRP A 183 -11.68 31.79 17.83
N GLY A 184 -12.74 31.92 17.03
CA GLY A 184 -14.12 32.10 17.47
C GLY A 184 -15.08 31.25 16.63
N TYR A 185 -16.08 30.65 17.28
CA TYR A 185 -17.09 29.76 16.69
C TYR A 185 -18.09 30.54 15.81
N ILE A 186 -18.40 30.03 14.63
CA ILE A 186 -19.60 30.44 13.87
C ILE A 186 -20.75 29.53 14.31
N LYS A 187 -21.67 30.04 15.13
CA LYS A 187 -23.02 29.46 15.24
C LYS A 187 -23.91 30.15 14.21
N ASP A 188 -24.43 29.34 13.29
CA ASP A 188 -25.65 29.56 12.51
C ASP A 188 -25.92 30.97 11.96
N LEU A 189 -25.47 31.23 10.73
CA LEU A 189 -26.15 32.17 9.86
C LEU A 189 -27.50 31.57 9.46
N LYS A 190 -28.56 31.90 10.20
CA LYS A 190 -29.91 31.90 9.63
C LYS A 190 -30.05 33.15 8.77
N MET A 191 -30.13 32.96 7.45
CA MET A 191 -30.59 34.00 6.53
C MET A 191 -31.97 34.50 6.97
N ARG A 192 -32.07 35.82 7.17
CA ARG A 192 -33.28 36.61 6.97
C ARG A 192 -32.89 37.88 6.24
#